data_AF-Q7W2L9-F1
#
_entry.id   AF-Q7W2L9-F1
#
_cell.length_a   1.000
_cell.length_b   1.000
_cell.length_c   1.000
_cell.angle_alpha   90.00
_cell.angle_beta   90.00
_cell.angle_gamma   90.00
#
_symmetry.space_group_name_H-M   'P 1'
#
loop_
_entity.id
_entity.type
_entity.pdbx_description
1 polymer ?
#
loop_
_entity_poly.entity_id
_entity_poly.type
_entity_poly.pdbx_seq_one_letter_code
_entity_poly.pdbx_strand_id
1 'polypeptide(L)'
;MADHARPGPFSVNWMFVYPRPMMRKTLHTLALSMATVACLMSAAPAYSQSTQENKDLVLAFFRMMFQDRNVEEAARRYLSPAYVQHNPYMADGVSPLVDFFLPYFEQNPEASVEIKRVIAEGELVVVHNLWKESPGDRGQAVVDIFRVQNGKIVEHWDVSQEIPENPANKNGMF
;
A
#
# COMPACT_ATOMS: atom_id res chain seq x y z
N MET A 1 -108.06 36.29 19.88
CA MET A 1 -107.03 37.33 20.08
C MET A 1 -106.88 37.54 21.57
N ALA A 2 -106.03 36.73 22.20
CA ALA A 2 -105.42 36.88 23.53
C ALA A 2 -104.60 35.60 23.77
N ASP A 3 -103.34 35.78 24.13
CA ASP A 3 -102.26 34.81 24.03
C ASP A 3 -101.80 34.30 25.41
N HIS A 4 -101.19 33.11 25.37
CA HIS A 4 -100.28 32.47 26.32
C HIS A 4 -100.78 31.86 27.63
N ALA A 5 -100.88 30.52 27.59
CA ALA A 5 -100.83 29.58 28.72
C ALA A 5 -99.42 28.93 28.84
N ARG A 6 -98.98 28.68 30.08
CA ARG A 6 -97.74 27.94 30.48
C ARG A 6 -97.93 26.41 30.36
N PRO A 7 -96.91 25.50 30.49
CA PRO A 7 -96.19 25.19 31.76
C PRO A 7 -94.71 24.70 31.63
N GLY A 8 -93.99 24.58 32.76
CA GLY A 8 -92.65 23.93 32.91
C GLY A 8 -92.77 22.44 33.32
N PRO A 9 -91.90 21.89 34.19
CA PRO A 9 -90.43 21.82 34.24
C PRO A 9 -89.94 20.36 33.98
N PHE A 10 -88.64 20.03 34.08
CA PHE A 10 -88.07 18.82 34.72
C PHE A 10 -86.56 18.68 34.42
N SER A 11 -85.79 18.53 35.51
CA SER A 11 -84.36 18.26 35.63
C SER A 11 -84.05 16.77 35.52
N VAL A 12 -82.84 16.35 35.11
CA VAL A 12 -82.13 15.13 35.59
C VAL A 12 -80.61 15.19 35.23
N ASN A 13 -79.76 15.09 36.29
CA ASN A 13 -78.46 14.40 36.53
C ASN A 13 -77.29 14.42 35.51
N TRP A 14 -76.03 14.12 35.84
CA TRP A 14 -75.08 14.10 36.99
C TRP A 14 -73.70 13.73 36.36
N MET A 15 -72.60 13.92 37.13
CA MET A 15 -71.27 13.26 37.01
C MET A 15 -70.33 13.83 35.91
N PHE A 16 -69.06 14.24 36.12
CA PHE A 16 -67.98 14.17 37.14
C PHE A 16 -67.16 15.50 36.99
N VAL A 17 -66.74 16.30 38.00
CA VAL A 17 -65.75 16.14 39.09
C VAL A 17 -64.26 16.16 38.64
N TYR A 18 -63.70 17.40 38.59
CA TYR A 18 -62.34 17.92 38.99
C TYR A 18 -61.02 17.48 38.28
N PRO A 19 -59.83 18.16 38.48
CA PRO A 19 -59.49 19.60 38.68
C PRO A 19 -58.26 20.13 37.87
N ARG A 20 -58.01 21.46 38.01
CA ARG A 20 -56.91 22.41 37.63
C ARG A 20 -55.43 21.94 37.85
N PRO A 21 -54.31 22.62 37.41
CA PRO A 21 -54.10 24.08 37.22
C PRO A 21 -53.11 24.58 36.10
N MET A 22 -52.93 25.91 36.08
CA MET A 22 -52.11 26.77 35.20
C MET A 22 -50.59 26.81 35.50
N MET A 23 -49.86 27.51 34.60
CA MET A 23 -48.48 28.07 34.64
C MET A 23 -47.42 27.17 34.00
N ARG A 24 -46.47 27.63 33.18
CA ARG A 24 -45.94 28.98 32.86
C ARG A 24 -45.22 28.88 31.50
N LYS A 25 -45.20 29.97 30.71
CA LYS A 25 -44.36 30.10 29.52
C LYS A 25 -42.88 30.28 29.91
N THR A 26 -41.97 29.54 29.32
CA THR A 26 -40.57 29.96 29.11
C THR A 26 -40.01 29.24 27.89
N LEU A 27 -39.65 29.98 26.83
CA LEU A 27 -38.88 29.46 25.70
C LEU A 27 -37.41 29.32 26.12
N HIS A 28 -36.85 28.13 25.96
CA HIS A 28 -35.40 27.92 25.87
C HIS A 28 -35.09 27.16 24.59
N THR A 29 -34.54 27.91 23.63
CA THR A 29 -33.76 27.41 22.50
C THR A 29 -32.46 26.81 23.05
N LEU A 30 -32.14 25.53 22.76
CA LEU A 30 -30.77 25.12 22.45
C LEU A 30 -30.66 23.64 22.02
N ALA A 31 -29.75 23.45 21.06
CA ALA A 31 -28.93 22.26 20.82
C ALA A 31 -29.56 21.06 20.10
N LEU A 32 -29.52 21.18 18.77
CA LEU A 32 -29.20 20.14 17.79
C LEU A 32 -28.37 18.98 18.39
N SER A 33 -29.01 17.85 18.73
CA SER A 33 -28.29 16.60 18.94
C SER A 33 -28.10 15.92 17.60
N MET A 34 -27.06 16.34 16.87
CA MET A 34 -26.44 15.49 15.86
C MET A 34 -26.00 14.21 16.55
N ALA A 35 -26.79 13.14 16.39
CA ALA A 35 -26.32 11.80 16.67
C ALA A 35 -25.12 11.57 15.74
N THR A 36 -23.92 11.68 16.31
CA THR A 36 -22.68 11.29 15.67
C THR A 36 -22.79 9.79 15.39
N VAL A 37 -23.15 9.46 14.15
CA VAL A 37 -22.75 8.19 13.56
C VAL A 37 -21.22 8.26 13.55
N ALA A 38 -20.61 7.76 14.63
CA ALA A 38 -19.20 7.50 14.67
C ALA A 38 -18.94 6.54 13.52
N CYS A 39 -18.38 7.10 12.45
CA CYS A 39 -17.94 6.39 11.28
C CYS A 39 -16.99 5.30 11.79
N LEU A 40 -17.48 4.06 11.89
CA LEU A 40 -16.64 2.89 11.76
C LEU A 40 -16.18 2.88 10.31
N MET A 41 -15.28 3.82 9.98
CA MET A 41 -14.30 3.60 8.94
C MET A 41 -13.45 2.46 9.49
N SER A 42 -13.92 1.24 9.33
CA SER A 42 -12.99 0.14 9.14
C SER A 42 -12.12 0.64 8.01
N ALA A 43 -10.88 1.03 8.32
CA ALA A 43 -9.87 1.12 7.30
C ALA A 43 -9.99 -0.22 6.58
N ALA A 44 -10.51 -0.19 5.34
CA ALA A 44 -10.38 -1.34 4.48
C ALA A 44 -8.92 -1.75 4.60
N PRO A 45 -8.59 -3.04 4.81
CA PRO A 45 -7.19 -3.44 4.89
C PRO A 45 -6.51 -2.80 3.68
N ALA A 46 -5.55 -1.91 3.94
CA ALA A 46 -4.67 -1.43 2.88
C ALA A 46 -4.25 -2.69 2.14
N TYR A 47 -4.58 -2.79 0.85
CA TYR A 47 -4.50 -4.03 0.09
C TYR A 47 -3.11 -4.61 0.28
N SER A 48 -2.95 -5.58 1.19
CA SER A 48 -1.63 -6.05 1.57
C SER A 48 -1.22 -6.99 0.47
N GLN A 49 -0.36 -6.52 -0.41
CA GLN A 49 0.17 -7.30 -1.52
C GLN A 49 0.71 -8.61 -0.96
N SER A 50 0.29 -9.73 -1.56
CA SER A 50 0.72 -11.05 -1.13
C SER A 50 2.22 -11.24 -1.41
N THR A 51 2.86 -12.12 -0.64
CA THR A 51 4.27 -12.48 -0.86
C THR A 51 4.54 -12.96 -2.29
N GLN A 52 3.58 -13.66 -2.91
CA GLN A 52 3.71 -14.09 -4.30
C GLN A 52 3.65 -12.91 -5.27
N GLU A 53 2.73 -11.95 -5.08
CA GLU A 53 2.68 -10.74 -5.90
C GLU A 53 3.92 -9.87 -5.73
N ASN A 54 4.51 -9.79 -4.54
CA ASN A 54 5.79 -9.10 -4.31
C ASN A 54 6.92 -9.76 -5.09
N LYS A 55 6.99 -11.10 -5.03
CA LYS A 55 7.97 -11.90 -5.77
C LYS A 55 7.85 -11.68 -7.28
N ASP A 56 6.63 -11.72 -7.81
CA ASP A 56 6.37 -11.54 -9.23
C ASP A 56 6.68 -10.11 -9.70
N LEU A 57 6.39 -9.12 -8.86
CA LEU A 57 6.73 -7.72 -9.11
C LEU A 57 8.24 -7.52 -9.24
N VAL A 58 9.02 -8.02 -8.28
CA VAL A 58 10.48 -7.89 -8.28
C VAL A 58 11.09 -8.68 -9.44
N LEU A 59 10.59 -9.88 -9.74
CA LEU A 59 11.02 -10.62 -10.93
C LEU A 59 10.76 -9.85 -12.23
N ALA A 60 9.60 -9.21 -12.35
CA ALA A 60 9.28 -8.42 -13.54
C ALA A 60 10.17 -7.18 -13.66
N PHE A 61 10.43 -6.47 -12.55
CA PHE A 61 11.41 -5.38 -12.50
C PHE A 61 12.79 -5.85 -12.94
N PHE A 62 13.30 -6.93 -12.33
CA PHE A 62 14.65 -7.42 -12.54
C PHE A 62 14.88 -7.84 -14.00
N ARG A 63 13.90 -8.55 -14.59
CA ARG A 63 13.95 -8.93 -16.02
C ARG A 63 13.94 -7.70 -16.92
N MET A 64 13.01 -6.77 -16.71
CA MET A 64 12.89 -5.59 -17.54
C MET A 64 14.13 -4.69 -17.47
N MET A 65 14.66 -4.50 -16.26
CA MET A 65 15.83 -3.66 -16.00
C MET A 65 17.11 -4.28 -16.57
N PHE A 66 17.40 -5.53 -16.24
CA PHE A 66 18.73 -6.11 -16.47
C PHE A 66 18.80 -7.07 -17.66
N GLN A 67 17.70 -7.73 -18.03
CA GLN A 67 17.67 -8.67 -19.16
C GLN A 67 17.15 -7.99 -20.44
N ASP A 68 16.00 -7.29 -20.35
CA ASP A 68 15.43 -6.56 -21.48
C ASP A 68 16.08 -5.18 -21.69
N ARG A 69 16.86 -4.71 -20.71
CA ARG A 69 17.58 -3.42 -20.70
C ARG A 69 16.67 -2.20 -20.92
N ASN A 70 15.40 -2.32 -20.53
CA ASN A 70 14.44 -1.22 -20.60
C ASN A 70 14.44 -0.44 -19.28
N VAL A 71 15.55 0.25 -19.02
CA VAL A 71 15.89 0.87 -17.73
C VAL A 71 14.85 1.88 -17.27
N GLU A 72 14.51 2.84 -18.13
CA GLU A 72 13.57 3.92 -17.78
C GLU A 72 12.17 3.39 -17.49
N GLU A 73 11.68 2.46 -18.31
CA GLU A 73 10.36 1.85 -18.10
C GLU A 73 10.34 0.98 -16.84
N ALA A 74 11.40 0.21 -16.58
CA ALA A 74 11.53 -0.58 -15.36
C ALA A 74 11.48 0.32 -14.12
N ALA A 75 12.26 1.40 -14.12
CA ALA A 75 12.29 2.38 -13.04
C ALA A 75 10.90 3.03 -12.83
N ARG A 76 10.30 3.55 -13.90
CA ARG A 76 8.98 4.20 -13.88
C ARG A 76 7.88 3.27 -13.36
N ARG A 77 7.89 2.01 -13.82
CA ARG A 77 6.83 1.05 -13.53
C ARG A 77 6.93 0.46 -12.14
N TYR A 78 8.14 0.16 -11.66
CA TYR A 78 8.31 -0.67 -10.46
C TYR A 78 8.90 0.06 -9.26
N LEU A 79 9.67 1.13 -9.45
CA LEU A 79 10.27 1.84 -8.33
C LEU A 79 9.32 2.90 -7.76
N SER A 80 9.38 3.07 -6.44
CA SER A 80 8.77 4.19 -5.75
C SER A 80 9.59 5.46 -5.95
N PRO A 81 8.98 6.65 -6.06
CA PRO A 81 9.71 7.92 -6.02
C PRO A 81 10.53 8.11 -4.72
N ALA A 82 10.15 7.43 -3.64
CA ALA A 82 10.85 7.42 -2.35
C ALA A 82 11.76 6.18 -2.19
N TYR A 83 12.24 5.61 -3.30
CA TYR A 83 13.17 4.48 -3.30
C TYR A 83 14.45 4.82 -2.55
N VAL A 84 14.85 3.94 -1.64
CA VAL A 84 16.10 4.03 -0.87
C VAL A 84 17.10 2.98 -1.36
N GLN A 85 18.31 3.40 -1.67
CA GLN A 85 19.43 2.58 -2.10
C GLN A 85 20.48 2.48 -1.00
N HIS A 86 20.83 1.25 -0.60
CA HIS A 86 21.86 0.98 0.39
C HIS A 86 23.20 0.56 -0.20
N ASN A 87 23.27 0.26 -1.50
CA ASN A 87 24.54 -0.03 -2.18
C ASN A 87 25.51 1.14 -1.99
N PRO A 88 26.66 0.97 -1.31
CA PRO A 88 27.56 2.07 -0.98
C PRO A 88 28.29 2.64 -2.21
N TYR A 89 28.20 1.98 -3.37
CA TYR A 89 28.81 2.39 -4.62
C TYR A 89 27.82 3.10 -5.57
N MET A 90 26.55 3.25 -5.18
CA MET A 90 25.52 3.94 -5.95
C MET A 90 24.89 5.05 -5.10
N ALA A 91 24.68 6.22 -5.70
CA ALA A 91 23.98 7.30 -5.01
C ALA A 91 22.50 6.96 -4.80
N ASP A 92 21.90 7.54 -3.76
CA ASP A 92 20.53 7.25 -3.35
C ASP A 92 19.46 7.81 -4.32
N GLY A 93 18.34 7.10 -4.46
CA GLY A 93 17.18 7.48 -5.28
C GLY A 93 17.10 6.84 -6.67
N VAL A 94 15.99 7.09 -7.36
CA VAL A 94 15.68 6.50 -8.68
C VAL A 94 16.55 7.10 -9.80
N SER A 95 16.74 8.43 -9.82
CA SER A 95 17.48 9.07 -10.91
C SER A 95 18.93 8.59 -11.01
N PRO A 96 19.71 8.52 -9.91
CA PRO A 96 21.07 8.00 -10.01
C PRO A 96 21.16 6.55 -10.49
N LEU A 97 20.18 5.70 -10.15
CA LEU A 97 20.11 4.34 -10.66
C LEU A 97 19.90 4.31 -12.18
N VAL A 98 18.97 5.13 -12.69
CA VAL A 98 18.70 5.24 -14.14
C VAL A 98 19.91 5.81 -14.88
N ASP A 99 20.48 6.90 -14.35
CA ASP A 99 21.65 7.59 -14.92
C ASP A 99 22.89 6.69 -14.97
N PHE A 100 23.01 5.74 -14.04
CA PHE A 100 24.08 4.75 -14.04
C PHE A 100 23.85 3.66 -15.10
N PHE A 101 22.69 3.02 -15.11
CA PHE A 101 22.49 1.81 -15.92
C PHE A 101 22.27 2.06 -17.41
N LEU A 102 21.72 3.22 -17.79
CA LEU A 102 21.56 3.58 -19.21
C LEU A 102 22.89 3.54 -19.99
N PRO A 103 23.92 4.34 -19.64
CA PRO A 103 25.20 4.29 -20.34
C PRO A 103 25.98 3.01 -20.06
N TYR A 104 25.79 2.38 -18.89
CA TYR A 104 26.45 1.12 -18.57
C TYR A 104 26.10 0.01 -19.56
N PHE A 105 24.82 -0.16 -19.91
CA PHE A 105 24.40 -1.21 -20.85
C PHE A 105 24.78 -0.91 -22.31
N GLU A 106 24.92 0.36 -22.68
CA GLU A 106 25.48 0.75 -23.98
C GLU A 106 26.96 0.38 -24.09
N GLN A 107 27.72 0.61 -23.01
CA GLN A 107 29.16 0.33 -22.96
C GLN A 107 29.48 -1.15 -22.78
N ASN A 108 28.59 -1.89 -22.10
CA ASN A 108 28.77 -3.30 -21.78
C ASN A 108 27.64 -4.14 -22.40
N PRO A 109 27.55 -4.23 -23.74
CA PRO A 109 26.43 -4.88 -24.41
C PRO A 109 26.41 -6.40 -24.22
N GLU A 110 27.49 -7.00 -23.71
CA GLU A 110 27.56 -8.42 -23.39
C GLU A 110 27.38 -8.71 -21.89
N ALA A 111 27.23 -7.68 -21.05
CA ALA A 111 26.92 -7.86 -19.65
C ALA A 111 25.59 -8.60 -19.49
N SER A 112 25.53 -9.55 -18.57
CA SER A 112 24.40 -10.44 -18.42
C SER A 112 24.13 -10.78 -16.97
N VAL A 113 22.86 -11.03 -16.68
CA VAL A 113 22.42 -11.52 -15.39
C VAL A 113 21.60 -12.80 -15.54
N GLU A 114 21.95 -13.80 -14.76
CA GLU A 114 21.23 -15.06 -14.67
C GLU A 114 20.63 -15.23 -13.27
N ILE A 115 19.31 -15.17 -13.17
CA ILE A 115 18.59 -15.39 -11.92
C ILE A 115 18.69 -16.88 -11.55
N LYS A 116 19.33 -17.20 -10.41
CA LYS A 116 19.47 -18.58 -9.94
C LYS A 116 18.30 -19.00 -9.06
N ARG A 117 17.82 -18.09 -8.22
CA ARG A 117 16.66 -18.32 -7.34
C ARG A 117 16.11 -17.02 -6.79
N VAL A 118 14.83 -17.07 -6.44
CA VAL A 118 14.12 -15.97 -5.77
C VAL A 118 13.35 -16.49 -4.58
N ILE A 119 13.53 -15.85 -3.43
CA ILE A 119 12.87 -16.17 -2.16
C ILE A 119 12.09 -14.92 -1.73
N ALA A 120 10.90 -15.09 -1.18
CA ALA A 120 10.11 -13.97 -0.70
C ALA A 120 9.47 -14.31 0.64
N GLU A 121 9.44 -13.33 1.54
CA GLU A 121 8.83 -13.41 2.86
C GLU A 121 8.21 -12.05 3.21
N GLY A 122 6.88 -12.02 3.39
CA GLY A 122 6.16 -10.76 3.61
C GLY A 122 6.42 -9.76 2.48
N GLU A 123 6.98 -8.60 2.83
CA GLU A 123 7.35 -7.50 1.93
C GLU A 123 8.76 -7.63 1.33
N LEU A 124 9.57 -8.58 1.80
CA LEU A 124 10.94 -8.77 1.35
C LEU A 124 11.02 -9.80 0.23
N VAL A 125 11.82 -9.49 -0.79
CA VAL A 125 12.13 -10.39 -1.90
C VAL A 125 13.64 -10.40 -2.10
N VAL A 126 14.22 -11.61 -2.12
CA VAL A 126 15.65 -11.84 -2.32
C VAL A 126 15.87 -12.48 -3.68
N VAL A 127 16.76 -11.92 -4.48
CA VAL A 127 17.20 -12.44 -5.77
C VAL A 127 18.66 -12.84 -5.67
N HIS A 128 18.96 -14.14 -5.75
CA HIS A 128 20.32 -14.62 -5.87
C HIS A 128 20.62 -14.89 -7.34
N ASN A 129 21.60 -14.19 -7.89
CA ASN A 129 21.90 -14.18 -9.31
C ASN A 129 23.41 -14.25 -9.60
N LEU A 130 23.72 -14.64 -10.83
CA LEU A 130 25.05 -14.56 -11.42
C LEU A 130 25.09 -13.32 -12.32
N TRP A 131 25.95 -12.37 -11.99
CA TRP A 131 26.29 -11.25 -12.84
C TRP A 131 27.59 -11.52 -13.59
N LYS A 132 27.66 -11.18 -14.88
CA LYS A 132 28.87 -11.28 -15.70
C LYS A 132 29.02 -10.04 -16.55
N GLU A 133 30.22 -9.47 -16.61
CA GLU A 133 30.54 -8.33 -17.49
C GLU A 133 30.67 -8.74 -18.96
N SER A 134 31.05 -10.00 -19.21
CA SER A 134 31.20 -10.57 -20.56
C SER A 134 31.06 -12.10 -20.57
N PRO A 135 30.96 -12.77 -21.73
CA PRO A 135 30.82 -14.23 -21.78
C PRO A 135 32.02 -14.98 -21.19
N GLY A 136 33.22 -14.40 -21.25
CA GLY A 136 34.46 -14.97 -20.70
C GLY A 136 34.67 -14.69 -19.21
N ASP A 137 33.90 -13.76 -18.63
CA ASP A 137 34.00 -13.41 -17.22
C ASP A 137 33.56 -14.59 -16.33
N ARG A 138 34.27 -14.80 -15.22
CA ARG A 138 33.84 -15.76 -14.19
C ARG A 138 32.56 -15.27 -13.52
N GLY A 139 32.42 -13.95 -13.37
CA GLY A 139 31.26 -13.29 -12.82
C GLY A 139 31.28 -13.17 -11.31
N GLN A 140 30.17 -12.65 -10.79
CA GLN A 140 29.92 -12.40 -9.38
C GLN A 140 28.63 -13.11 -8.95
N ALA A 141 28.64 -13.66 -7.75
CA ALA A 141 27.43 -14.09 -7.06
C ALA A 141 26.87 -12.89 -6.29
N VAL A 142 25.67 -12.46 -6.69
CA VAL A 142 25.00 -11.28 -6.13
C VAL A 142 23.74 -11.73 -5.41
N VAL A 143 23.51 -11.17 -4.22
CA VAL A 143 22.25 -11.29 -3.49
C VAL A 143 21.67 -9.89 -3.37
N ASP A 144 20.65 -9.62 -4.18
CA ASP A 144 19.84 -8.41 -4.09
C ASP A 144 18.64 -8.67 -3.17
N ILE A 145 18.36 -7.74 -2.27
CA ILE A 145 17.24 -7.77 -1.32
C ILE A 145 16.40 -6.53 -1.60
N PHE A 146 15.12 -6.73 -1.87
CA PHE A 146 14.17 -5.66 -2.14
C PHE A 146 13.07 -5.66 -1.09
N ARG A 147 12.65 -4.46 -0.67
CA ARG A 147 11.39 -4.27 0.06
C ARG A 147 10.32 -3.72 -0.87
N VAL A 148 9.14 -4.34 -0.86
CA VAL A 148 7.99 -3.96 -1.67
C VAL A 148 6.88 -3.42 -0.78
N GLN A 149 6.35 -2.25 -1.13
CA GLN A 149 5.18 -1.67 -0.47
C GLN A 149 4.26 -1.03 -1.52
N ASN A 150 2.96 -1.25 -1.36
CA ASN A 150 1.93 -0.66 -2.22
C ASN A 150 2.17 -0.85 -3.73
N GLY A 151 2.60 -2.04 -4.16
CA GLY A 151 2.86 -2.32 -5.57
C GLY A 151 4.13 -1.66 -6.12
N LYS A 152 5.08 -1.28 -5.26
CA LYS A 152 6.34 -0.63 -5.65
C LYS A 152 7.52 -1.16 -4.84
N ILE A 153 8.69 -1.24 -5.47
CA ILE A 153 9.96 -1.42 -4.79
C ILE A 153 10.31 -0.08 -4.13
N VAL A 154 10.44 -0.10 -2.81
CA VAL A 154 10.69 1.10 -1.99
C VAL A 154 12.10 1.13 -1.41
N GLU A 155 12.81 0.01 -1.41
CA GLU A 155 14.13 -0.09 -0.80
C GLU A 155 14.92 -1.26 -1.38
N HIS A 156 16.23 -1.12 -1.43
CA HIS A 156 17.15 -2.12 -1.97
C HIS A 156 18.47 -2.18 -1.19
N TRP A 157 18.94 -3.41 -0.99
CA TRP A 157 20.28 -3.73 -0.50
C TRP A 157 20.88 -4.80 -1.40
N ASP A 158 22.20 -4.85 -1.50
CA ASP A 158 22.89 -5.96 -2.12
C ASP A 158 24.21 -6.28 -1.43
N VAL A 159 24.66 -7.51 -1.66
CA VAL A 159 26.04 -7.92 -1.50
C VAL A 159 26.48 -8.65 -2.75
N SER A 160 27.69 -8.36 -3.19
CA SER A 160 28.32 -9.02 -4.32
C SER A 160 29.63 -9.67 -3.91
N GLN A 161 29.89 -10.87 -4.43
CA GLN A 161 31.14 -11.57 -4.26
C GLN A 161 31.63 -12.11 -5.62
N GLU A 162 32.87 -11.78 -5.98
CA GLU A 162 33.54 -12.39 -7.13
C GLU A 162 33.63 -13.91 -7.00
N ILE A 163 33.37 -14.62 -8.09
CA ILE A 163 33.48 -16.08 -8.11
C ILE A 163 34.97 -16.46 -8.06
N PRO A 164 35.46 -17.04 -6.95
CA PRO A 164 36.90 -17.21 -6.73
C PRO A 164 37.52 -18.11 -7.79
N GLU A 165 38.69 -17.74 -8.34
CA GLU A 165 39.39 -18.57 -9.35
C GLU A 165 39.71 -19.97 -8.83
N ASN A 166 40.16 -20.04 -7.57
CA ASN A 166 40.63 -21.25 -6.92
C ASN A 166 39.82 -21.52 -5.64
N PRO A 167 38.54 -21.95 -5.74
CA PRO A 167 37.72 -22.18 -4.56
C PRO A 167 38.18 -23.44 -3.81
N ALA A 168 38.12 -23.39 -2.48
CA ALA A 168 38.38 -24.57 -1.65
C ALA A 168 37.27 -25.63 -1.76
N ASN A 169 36.03 -25.20 -2.07
CA ASN A 169 34.89 -26.10 -2.26
C ASN A 169 34.85 -26.65 -3.70
N LYS A 170 34.14 -27.77 -3.89
CA LYS A 170 33.83 -28.34 -5.22
C LYS A 170 32.38 -28.13 -5.67
N ASN A 171 31.58 -27.42 -4.86
CA ASN A 171 30.14 -27.29 -5.06
C ASN A 171 29.78 -26.07 -5.93
N GLY A 172 30.68 -25.10 -6.05
CA GLY A 172 30.40 -23.81 -6.68
C GLY A 172 29.79 -22.80 -5.69
N MET A 173 29.33 -21.66 -6.23
CA MET A 173 28.71 -20.56 -5.48
C MET A 173 27.18 -20.60 -5.49
N PHE A 174 26.57 -21.45 -6.34
CA PHE A 174 25.11 -21.48 -6.57
C PHE A 174 24.52 -22.86 -6.35
#